data_AF-A0A6I4NTN3-F1
#
_entry.id   AF-A0A6I4NTN3-F1
#
_cell.length_a   1.000
_cell.length_b   1.000
_cell.length_c   1.000
_cell.angle_alpha   90.00
_cell.angle_beta   90.00
_cell.angle_gamma   90.00
#
_symmetry.space_group_name_H-M   'P 1'
#
loop_
_entity.id
_entity.type
_entity.pdbx_description
1 polymer ?
#
loop_
_entity_poly.entity_id
_entity_poly.type
_entity_poly.pdbx_seq_one_letter_code
_entity_poly.pdbx_strand_id
1 'polypeptide(L)'
;MTFDPGYGETPIDPDEADALTEAARAVVGDPPLKAAIFELEQEIEQAVAVDLVEAVLEGELQLDDVLSLGFVFEVHERLYGATWTWAGRPRVRMLSIGVNPAQVKVDLRATLDNLAYRWTNTDDWDARQFGIAVHAELVRIHPFVDGNGRTTRLIGDLAYLAAQGADEFIPITLIEQSAPPGPVTV
;
A
#
# COMPACT_ATOMS: atom_id res chain seq x y z
N MET A 1 2.40 -15.59 40.51
CA MET A 1 3.42 -15.14 39.56
C MET A 1 2.98 -15.56 38.18
N THR A 2 2.47 -14.62 37.40
CA THR A 2 2.23 -14.78 35.97
C THR A 2 3.56 -14.57 35.27
N PHE A 3 4.07 -15.62 34.61
CA PHE A 3 5.36 -15.60 33.88
C PHE A 3 5.18 -15.29 32.39
N ASP A 4 4.03 -14.76 31.99
CA ASP A 4 3.80 -14.36 30.62
C ASP A 4 4.14 -12.87 30.49
N PRO A 5 5.05 -12.48 29.57
CA PRO A 5 5.30 -11.07 29.29
C PRO A 5 4.00 -10.35 28.93
N GLY A 6 3.86 -9.08 29.33
CA GLY A 6 2.77 -8.25 28.82
C GLY A 6 2.80 -8.18 27.29
N TYR A 7 1.64 -8.00 26.64
CA TYR A 7 1.58 -7.75 25.20
C TYR A 7 2.50 -6.58 24.85
N GLY A 8 3.54 -6.84 24.05
CA GLY A 8 4.55 -5.85 23.66
C GLY A 8 5.90 -5.96 24.36
N GLU A 9 5.99 -6.67 25.48
CA GLU A 9 7.26 -6.92 26.20
C GLU A 9 8.04 -8.13 25.64
N THR A 10 7.50 -8.79 24.62
CA THR A 10 8.14 -9.93 23.96
C THR A 10 9.24 -9.44 23.02
N PRO A 11 10.50 -9.87 23.21
CA PRO A 11 11.55 -9.65 22.22
C PRO A 11 11.20 -10.33 20.89
N ILE A 12 11.71 -9.78 19.79
CA ILE A 12 11.67 -10.51 18.50
C ILE A 12 12.61 -11.71 18.50
N ASP A 13 12.36 -12.64 17.58
CA ASP A 13 13.24 -13.79 17.40
C ASP A 13 14.64 -13.33 16.90
N PRO A 14 15.74 -14.01 17.26
CA PRO A 14 17.08 -13.65 16.77
C PRO A 14 17.21 -13.59 15.25
N ASP A 15 16.54 -14.48 14.51
CA ASP A 15 16.56 -14.48 13.04
C ASP A 15 15.85 -13.25 12.47
N GLU A 16 14.77 -12.80 13.12
CA GLU A 16 14.11 -11.53 12.80
C GLU A 16 15.02 -10.35 13.14
N ALA A 17 15.68 -10.40 14.30
CA ALA A 17 16.58 -9.33 14.72
C ALA A 17 17.71 -9.14 13.71
N ASP A 18 18.29 -10.22 13.20
CA ASP A 18 19.32 -10.20 12.15
C ASP A 18 18.89 -9.50 10.86
N ALA A 19 17.59 -9.49 10.56
CA ALA A 19 17.04 -8.81 9.40
C ALA A 19 16.82 -7.29 9.59
N LEU A 20 16.93 -6.76 10.81
CA LEU A 20 16.78 -5.32 11.07
C LEU A 20 17.92 -4.51 10.44
N THR A 21 17.57 -3.34 9.91
CA THR A 21 18.58 -2.36 9.47
C THR A 21 19.35 -1.78 10.66
N GLU A 22 20.50 -1.17 10.38
CA GLU A 22 21.26 -0.43 11.40
C GLU A 22 20.44 0.73 11.99
N ALA A 23 19.69 1.44 11.14
CA ALA A 23 18.82 2.55 11.56
C ALA A 23 17.72 2.07 12.51
N ALA A 24 17.05 0.96 12.21
CA ALA A 24 16.00 0.40 13.05
C ALA A 24 16.54 -0.01 14.42
N ARG A 25 17.68 -0.71 14.46
CA ARG A 25 18.34 -1.15 15.71
C ARG A 25 18.69 0.01 16.64
N ALA A 26 19.04 1.17 16.09
CA ALA A 26 19.33 2.37 16.89
C ALA A 26 18.08 2.94 17.59
N VAL A 27 16.88 2.63 17.10
CA VAL A 27 15.61 3.17 17.58
C VAL A 27 14.86 2.17 18.47
N VAL A 28 14.85 0.88 18.12
CA VAL A 28 13.98 -0.13 18.78
C VAL A 28 14.57 -0.74 20.07
N GLY A 29 15.77 -0.32 20.47
CA GLY A 29 16.45 -0.76 21.70
C GLY A 29 17.14 -2.13 21.61
N ASP A 30 17.79 -2.53 22.71
CA ASP A 30 18.48 -3.82 22.86
C ASP A 30 18.08 -4.48 24.21
N PRO A 31 17.33 -5.59 24.21
CA PRO A 31 16.85 -6.33 23.03
C PRO A 31 15.68 -5.61 22.32
N PRO A 32 15.55 -5.76 20.99
CA PRO A 32 14.43 -5.21 20.23
C PRO A 32 13.11 -5.87 20.64
N LEU A 33 12.11 -5.04 20.99
CA LEU A 33 10.78 -5.50 21.40
C LEU A 33 9.78 -5.44 20.25
N LYS A 34 8.84 -6.39 20.21
CA LYS A 34 7.77 -6.42 19.19
C LYS A 34 6.93 -5.14 19.17
N ALA A 35 6.64 -4.55 20.34
CA ALA A 35 5.90 -3.30 20.40
C ALA A 35 6.66 -2.13 19.76
N ALA A 36 7.96 -1.98 20.05
CA ALA A 36 8.77 -0.89 19.50
C ALA A 36 8.87 -0.97 17.97
N ILE A 37 8.98 -2.18 17.42
CA ILE A 37 8.99 -2.40 15.97
C ILE A 37 7.62 -2.07 15.37
N PHE A 38 6.54 -2.55 16.00
CA PHE A 38 5.20 -2.24 15.55
C PHE A 38 4.93 -0.73 15.53
N GLU A 39 5.30 -0.01 16.60
CA GLU A 39 5.17 1.45 16.67
C GLU A 39 5.94 2.15 15.54
N LEU A 40 7.19 1.75 15.30
CA LEU A 40 8.00 2.29 14.20
C LEU A 40 7.36 2.04 12.83
N GLU A 41 6.90 0.82 12.57
CA GLU A 41 6.23 0.50 11.31
C GLU A 41 4.91 1.26 11.13
N GLN A 42 4.14 1.47 12.20
CA GLN A 42 2.90 2.26 12.14
C GLN A 42 3.16 3.74 11.87
N GLU A 43 4.24 4.29 12.39
CA GLU A 43 4.65 5.68 12.10
C GLU A 43 5.04 5.83 10.62
N ILE A 44 5.86 4.91 10.11
CA ILE A 44 6.25 4.89 8.70
C ILE A 44 5.04 4.69 7.79
N GLU A 45 4.15 3.74 8.11
CA GLU A 45 2.94 3.47 7.34
C GLU A 45 2.06 4.70 7.22
N GLN A 46 1.84 5.43 8.33
CA GLN A 46 1.05 6.66 8.32
C GLN A 46 1.67 7.73 7.42
N ALA A 47 2.98 7.97 7.55
CA ALA A 47 3.67 8.96 6.72
C ALA A 47 3.60 8.60 5.23
N VAL A 48 3.91 7.34 4.88
CA VAL A 48 3.88 6.86 3.49
C VAL A 48 2.46 6.91 2.90
N ALA A 49 1.44 6.56 3.69
CA ALA A 49 0.06 6.60 3.23
C ALA A 49 -0.40 8.04 2.95
N VAL A 50 -0.05 9.00 3.82
CA VAL A 50 -0.36 10.43 3.60
C VAL A 50 0.29 10.91 2.30
N ASP A 51 1.60 10.71 2.15
CA ASP A 51 2.34 11.15 0.96
C ASP A 51 1.74 10.58 -0.34
N LEU A 52 1.42 9.28 -0.35
CA LEU A 52 0.91 8.61 -1.54
C LEU A 52 -0.53 9.01 -1.87
N VAL A 53 -1.37 9.20 -0.85
CA VAL A 53 -2.74 9.69 -1.04
C VAL A 53 -2.72 11.12 -1.58
N GLU A 54 -1.88 12.00 -1.03
CA GLU A 54 -1.70 13.37 -1.54
C GLU A 54 -1.25 13.35 -3.00
N ALA A 55 -0.28 12.51 -3.38
CA ALA A 55 0.17 12.38 -4.76
C ALA A 55 -0.94 11.94 -5.73
N VAL A 56 -1.87 11.06 -5.30
CA VAL A 56 -3.04 10.70 -6.12
C VAL A 56 -3.99 11.88 -6.27
N LEU A 57 -4.28 12.58 -5.17
CA LEU A 57 -5.22 13.72 -5.16
C LEU A 57 -4.71 14.92 -5.97
N GLU A 58 -3.40 15.13 -5.98
CA GLU A 58 -2.72 16.17 -6.77
C GLU A 58 -2.52 15.76 -8.24
N GLY A 59 -2.81 14.49 -8.58
CA GLY A 59 -2.67 13.95 -9.93
C GLY A 59 -1.23 13.63 -10.34
N GLU A 60 -0.30 13.64 -9.38
CA GLU A 60 1.11 13.25 -9.58
C GLU A 60 1.28 11.73 -9.69
N LEU A 61 0.39 10.97 -9.03
CA LEU A 61 0.35 9.52 -9.09
C LEU A 61 -0.93 9.05 -9.79
N GLN A 62 -0.79 8.54 -11.01
CA GLN A 62 -1.92 8.09 -11.82
C GLN A 62 -2.17 6.59 -11.66
N LEU A 63 -3.33 6.12 -12.13
CA LEU A 63 -3.68 4.72 -11.98
C LEU A 63 -2.69 3.76 -12.66
N ASP A 64 -2.16 4.14 -13.83
CA ASP A 64 -1.16 3.34 -14.54
C ASP A 64 0.15 3.20 -13.75
N ASP A 65 0.51 4.21 -12.95
CA ASP A 65 1.67 4.16 -12.05
C ASP A 65 1.41 3.20 -10.90
N VAL A 66 0.23 3.30 -10.27
CA VAL A 66 -0.22 2.42 -9.18
C VAL A 66 -0.24 0.95 -9.62
N LEU A 67 -0.67 0.69 -10.86
CA LEU A 67 -0.73 -0.64 -11.45
C LEU A 67 0.59 -1.07 -12.11
N SER A 68 1.73 -0.53 -11.67
CA SER A 68 3.04 -0.93 -12.18
C SER A 68 3.74 -1.89 -11.23
N LEU A 69 4.48 -2.85 -11.80
CA LEU A 69 5.33 -3.76 -11.02
C LEU A 69 6.30 -2.97 -10.12
N GLY A 70 6.88 -1.89 -10.65
CA GLY A 70 7.84 -1.06 -9.92
C GLY A 70 7.22 -0.43 -8.68
N PHE A 71 6.03 0.16 -8.83
CA PHE A 71 5.32 0.79 -7.73
C PHE A 71 4.98 -0.18 -6.60
N VAL A 72 4.57 -1.42 -6.90
CA VAL A 72 4.30 -2.43 -5.85
C VAL A 72 5.55 -2.69 -4.99
N PHE A 73 6.72 -2.83 -5.61
CA PHE A 73 7.98 -3.02 -4.87
C PHE A 73 8.44 -1.73 -4.17
N GLU A 74 8.22 -0.57 -4.77
CA GLU A 74 8.53 0.74 -4.18
C GLU A 74 7.71 1.02 -2.92
N VAL A 75 6.38 0.81 -2.95
CA VAL A 75 5.51 1.02 -1.78
C VAL A 75 5.98 0.12 -0.63
N HIS A 76 6.29 -1.14 -0.92
CA HIS A 76 6.83 -2.02 0.09
C HIS A 76 8.19 -1.55 0.63
N GLU A 77 9.08 -1.05 -0.24
CA GLU A 77 10.36 -0.48 0.20
C GLU A 77 10.15 0.76 1.08
N ARG A 78 9.21 1.63 0.75
CA ARG A 78 8.88 2.82 1.55
C ARG A 78 8.33 2.44 2.92
N LEU A 79 7.48 1.42 2.99
CA LEU A 79 6.87 0.95 4.24
C LEU A 79 7.87 0.24 5.17
N TYR A 80 8.85 -0.46 4.61
CA TYR A 80 9.68 -1.39 5.39
C TYR A 80 11.18 -1.17 5.29
N GLY A 81 11.69 -0.38 4.34
CA GLY A 81 13.13 -0.23 4.06
C GLY A 81 13.90 0.46 5.17
N ALA A 82 13.23 1.28 5.98
CA ALA A 82 13.82 1.83 7.19
C ALA A 82 13.96 0.78 8.31
N THR A 83 13.09 -0.24 8.34
CA THR A 83 13.00 -1.24 9.42
C THR A 83 13.77 -2.52 9.08
N TRP A 84 13.58 -3.03 7.86
CA TRP A 84 13.96 -4.37 7.45
C TRP A 84 14.82 -4.38 6.21
N THR A 85 15.88 -5.18 6.24
CA THR A 85 16.79 -5.34 5.11
C THR A 85 16.10 -5.98 3.89
N TRP A 86 15.11 -6.85 4.07
CA TRP A 86 14.44 -7.55 2.96
C TRP A 86 13.35 -6.73 2.25
N ALA A 87 13.11 -5.49 2.67
CA ALA A 87 12.13 -4.62 2.05
C ALA A 87 12.37 -4.47 0.53
N GLY A 88 11.29 -4.25 -0.22
CA GLY A 88 11.33 -4.03 -1.67
C GLY A 88 11.77 -5.24 -2.50
N ARG A 89 12.00 -6.41 -1.88
CA ARG A 89 12.48 -7.61 -2.56
C ARG A 89 11.42 -8.71 -2.58
N PRO A 90 11.29 -9.44 -3.71
CA PRO A 90 10.39 -10.58 -3.75
C PRO A 90 10.90 -11.69 -2.82
N ARG A 91 9.99 -12.45 -2.23
CA ARG A 91 10.37 -13.65 -1.47
C ARG A 91 11.02 -14.69 -2.39
N VAL A 92 11.95 -15.44 -1.81
CA VAL A 92 12.66 -16.54 -2.50
C VAL A 92 12.24 -17.92 -1.99
N ARG A 93 11.45 -17.97 -0.91
CA ARG A 93 10.95 -19.21 -0.28
C ARG A 93 9.44 -19.36 -0.50
N MET A 94 8.99 -20.60 -0.58
CA MET A 94 7.57 -20.92 -0.61
C MET A 94 6.96 -20.63 0.77
N LEU A 95 5.77 -20.02 0.78
CA LEU A 95 4.95 -19.83 1.97
C LEU A 95 3.65 -20.63 1.82
N SER A 96 2.82 -20.70 2.87
CA SER A 96 1.51 -21.36 2.83
C SER A 96 0.49 -20.68 1.90
N ILE A 97 0.76 -19.42 1.53
CA ILE A 97 -0.02 -18.59 0.61
C ILE A 97 0.91 -18.02 -0.47
N GLY A 98 0.33 -17.68 -1.61
CA GLY A 98 1.05 -17.06 -2.72
C GLY A 98 1.42 -18.03 -3.82
N VAL A 99 1.93 -17.47 -4.92
CA VAL A 99 2.37 -18.24 -6.09
C VAL A 99 3.76 -18.86 -5.87
N ASN A 100 4.29 -19.57 -6.87
CA ASN A 100 5.68 -20.02 -6.82
C ASN A 100 6.62 -18.79 -6.72
N PRO A 101 7.60 -18.74 -5.78
CA PRO A 101 8.56 -17.63 -5.67
C PRO A 101 9.20 -17.24 -7.02
N ALA A 102 9.54 -18.23 -7.84
CA ALA A 102 10.17 -18.02 -9.14
C ALA A 102 9.23 -17.36 -10.18
N GLN A 103 7.92 -17.34 -9.92
CA GLN A 103 6.89 -16.75 -10.78
C GLN A 103 6.39 -15.40 -10.26
N VAL A 104 6.74 -14.98 -9.04
CA VAL A 104 6.20 -13.77 -8.39
C VAL A 104 6.20 -12.55 -9.32
N LYS A 105 7.33 -12.23 -9.96
CA LYS A 105 7.41 -11.05 -10.84
C LYS A 105 6.59 -11.21 -12.14
N VAL A 106 6.53 -12.43 -12.67
CA VAL A 106 5.82 -12.74 -13.92
C VAL A 106 4.32 -12.66 -13.67
N ASP A 107 3.82 -13.35 -12.65
CA ASP A 107 2.42 -13.37 -12.27
C ASP A 107 1.95 -11.98 -11.84
N LEU A 108 2.78 -11.24 -11.08
CA LEU A 108 2.46 -9.87 -10.68
C LEU A 108 2.33 -8.94 -11.87
N ARG A 109 3.28 -8.97 -12.82
CA ARG A 109 3.18 -8.18 -14.05
C ARG A 109 1.91 -8.53 -14.83
N ALA A 110 1.69 -9.82 -15.10
CA ALA A 110 0.54 -10.27 -15.88
C ALA A 110 -0.80 -9.90 -15.22
N THR A 111 -0.90 -10.04 -13.90
CA THR A 111 -2.10 -9.66 -13.14
C THR A 111 -2.35 -8.16 -13.17
N LEU A 112 -1.32 -7.33 -12.98
CA LEU A 112 -1.45 -5.87 -13.04
C LEU A 112 -1.85 -5.40 -14.45
N ASP A 113 -1.23 -5.94 -15.49
CA ASP A 113 -1.56 -5.62 -16.88
C ASP A 113 -3.01 -6.02 -17.21
N ASN A 114 -3.48 -7.17 -16.69
CA ASN A 114 -4.87 -7.61 -16.85
C ASN A 114 -5.86 -6.71 -16.10
N LEU A 115 -5.52 -6.23 -14.91
CA LEU A 115 -6.34 -5.30 -14.12
C LEU A 115 -6.47 -3.96 -14.86
N ALA A 116 -5.35 -3.41 -15.35
CA ALA A 116 -5.34 -2.16 -16.13
C ALA A 116 -6.14 -2.30 -17.44
N TYR A 117 -5.96 -3.42 -18.15
CA TYR A 117 -6.74 -3.71 -19.36
C TYR A 117 -8.24 -3.76 -19.05
N ARG A 118 -8.65 -4.48 -18.01
CA ARG A 118 -10.06 -4.62 -17.64
C ARG A 118 -10.67 -3.26 -17.30
N TRP A 119 -10.01 -2.50 -16.42
CA TRP A 119 -10.46 -1.15 -16.05
C TRP A 119 -10.70 -0.24 -17.26
N THR A 120 -9.86 -0.33 -18.29
CA THR A 120 -9.95 0.53 -19.47
C THR A 120 -10.96 0.03 -20.51
N ASN A 121 -11.30 -1.26 -20.53
CA ASN A 121 -12.02 -1.89 -21.64
C ASN A 121 -13.38 -2.51 -21.25
N THR A 122 -13.77 -2.46 -19.98
CA THR A 122 -15.06 -2.99 -19.50
C THR A 122 -15.71 -2.06 -18.48
N ASP A 123 -17.04 -2.06 -18.43
CA ASP A 123 -17.85 -1.27 -17.48
C ASP A 123 -18.42 -2.13 -16.34
N ASP A 124 -17.77 -3.25 -16.02
CA ASP A 124 -18.27 -4.26 -15.09
C ASP A 124 -17.89 -4.02 -13.63
N TRP A 125 -17.00 -3.06 -13.37
CA TRP A 125 -16.55 -2.68 -12.03
C TRP A 125 -16.65 -1.17 -11.79
N ASP A 126 -17.18 -0.79 -10.63
CA ASP A 126 -16.95 0.54 -10.08
C ASP A 126 -15.55 0.65 -9.45
N ALA A 127 -15.10 1.86 -9.14
CA ALA A 127 -13.79 2.10 -8.56
C ALA A 127 -13.56 1.33 -7.25
N ARG A 128 -14.60 1.14 -6.44
CA ARG A 128 -14.52 0.41 -5.16
C ARG A 128 -14.29 -1.08 -5.41
N GLN A 129 -15.05 -1.67 -6.31
CA GLN A 129 -14.88 -3.06 -6.74
C GLN A 129 -13.50 -3.27 -7.35
N PHE A 130 -13.01 -2.30 -8.11
CA PHE A 130 -11.68 -2.33 -8.68
C PHE A 130 -10.57 -2.32 -7.62
N GLY A 131 -10.60 -1.41 -6.64
CA GLY A 131 -9.64 -1.39 -5.53
C GLY A 131 -9.65 -2.69 -4.72
N ILE A 132 -10.83 -3.27 -4.47
CA ILE A 132 -10.98 -4.59 -3.83
C ILE A 132 -10.33 -5.69 -4.68
N ALA A 133 -10.54 -5.68 -6.00
CA ALA A 133 -9.95 -6.66 -6.90
C ALA A 133 -8.42 -6.56 -6.93
N VAL A 134 -7.87 -5.35 -6.99
CA VAL A 134 -6.42 -5.09 -6.89
C VAL A 134 -5.86 -5.68 -5.59
N HIS A 135 -6.46 -5.33 -4.45
CA HIS A 135 -6.02 -5.87 -3.15
C HIS A 135 -6.05 -7.41 -3.13
N ALA A 136 -7.17 -8.02 -3.54
CA ALA A 136 -7.35 -9.47 -3.51
C ALA A 136 -6.33 -10.20 -4.41
N GLU A 137 -6.08 -9.67 -5.60
CA GLU A 137 -5.10 -10.24 -6.53
C GLU A 137 -3.67 -10.14 -6.00
N LEU A 138 -3.29 -9.02 -5.39
CA LEU A 138 -1.96 -8.90 -4.78
C LEU A 138 -1.79 -9.82 -3.56
N VAL A 139 -2.82 -9.98 -2.73
CA VAL A 139 -2.83 -10.96 -1.63
C VAL A 139 -2.66 -12.38 -2.15
N ARG A 140 -3.35 -12.73 -3.25
CA ARG A 140 -3.25 -14.05 -3.91
C ARG A 140 -1.84 -14.32 -4.41
N ILE A 141 -1.13 -13.32 -4.92
CA ILE A 141 0.25 -13.46 -5.40
C ILE A 141 1.24 -13.54 -4.24
N HIS A 142 1.03 -12.73 -3.21
CA HIS A 142 1.83 -12.66 -1.98
C HIS A 142 3.34 -12.48 -2.27
N PRO A 143 3.75 -11.33 -2.83
CA PRO A 143 5.09 -11.16 -3.41
C PRO A 143 6.24 -11.10 -2.38
N PHE A 144 5.98 -10.70 -1.13
CA PHE A 144 7.02 -10.41 -0.14
C PHE A 144 7.12 -11.49 0.95
N VAL A 145 8.22 -11.47 1.71
CA VAL A 145 8.42 -12.40 2.85
C VAL A 145 7.50 -12.07 4.03
N ASP A 146 7.25 -10.78 4.26
CA ASP A 146 6.27 -10.25 5.21
C ASP A 146 5.78 -8.88 4.70
N GLY A 147 4.86 -8.20 5.41
CA GLY A 147 4.37 -6.88 5.05
C GLY A 147 3.33 -6.85 3.92
N ASN A 148 2.96 -8.02 3.38
CA ASN A 148 2.00 -8.14 2.29
C ASN A 148 0.63 -7.53 2.65
N GLY A 149 0.13 -7.72 3.86
CA GLY A 149 -1.20 -7.22 4.26
C GLY A 149 -1.34 -5.71 4.14
N ARG A 150 -0.45 -4.95 4.80
CA ARG A 150 -0.44 -3.48 4.80
C ARG A 150 -0.14 -2.93 3.40
N THR A 151 0.89 -3.45 2.74
CA THR A 151 1.28 -3.05 1.38
C THR A 151 0.11 -3.18 0.39
N THR A 152 -0.52 -4.36 0.34
CA THR A 152 -1.57 -4.63 -0.65
C THR A 152 -2.87 -3.92 -0.33
N ARG A 153 -3.13 -3.61 0.95
CA ARG A 153 -4.27 -2.77 1.35
C ARG A 153 -4.08 -1.34 0.87
N LEU A 154 -2.92 -0.74 1.16
CA LEU A 154 -2.60 0.62 0.72
C LEU A 154 -2.67 0.75 -0.81
N ILE A 155 -2.10 -0.20 -1.56
CA ILE A 155 -2.17 -0.18 -3.03
C ILE A 155 -3.62 -0.31 -3.53
N GLY A 156 -4.45 -1.13 -2.87
CA GLY A 156 -5.88 -1.23 -3.19
C GLY A 156 -6.63 0.08 -2.95
N ASP A 157 -6.34 0.77 -1.84
CA ASP A 157 -6.92 2.07 -1.51
C ASP A 157 -6.47 3.15 -2.51
N LEU A 158 -5.19 3.17 -2.89
CA LEU A 158 -4.66 4.08 -3.92
C LEU A 158 -5.27 3.82 -5.29
N ALA A 159 -5.44 2.55 -5.67
CA ALA A 159 -6.10 2.19 -6.92
C ALA A 159 -7.57 2.64 -6.94
N TYR A 160 -8.29 2.47 -5.82
CA TYR A 160 -9.65 3.01 -5.66
C TYR A 160 -9.69 4.53 -5.82
N LEU A 161 -8.78 5.25 -5.17
CA LEU A 161 -8.70 6.72 -5.26
C LEU A 161 -8.38 7.17 -6.69
N ALA A 162 -7.36 6.61 -7.32
CA ALA A 162 -6.94 6.97 -8.67
C ALA A 162 -8.01 6.62 -9.73
N ALA A 163 -8.76 5.53 -9.52
CA ALA A 163 -9.83 5.09 -10.41
C ALA A 163 -11.09 5.97 -10.36
N GLN A 164 -11.33 6.72 -9.28
CA GLN A 164 -12.47 7.66 -9.23
C GLN A 164 -12.27 8.86 -10.18
N GLY A 165 -11.02 9.14 -10.57
CA GLY A 165 -10.66 10.33 -11.33
C GLY A 165 -10.78 11.60 -10.49
N ALA A 166 -9.96 12.60 -10.81
CA ALA A 166 -10.09 13.95 -10.23
C ALA A 166 -11.40 14.66 -10.65
N ASP A 167 -12.16 14.10 -11.60
CA ASP A 167 -13.38 14.69 -12.16
C ASP A 167 -14.64 14.51 -11.28
N GLU A 168 -14.61 13.66 -10.25
CA GLU A 168 -15.68 13.64 -9.23
C GLU A 168 -15.44 14.67 -8.10
N PHE A 169 -14.27 15.32 -8.07
CA PHE A 169 -14.03 16.47 -7.21
C PHE A 169 -14.41 17.75 -7.95
N ILE A 170 -15.70 18.06 -8.03
CA ILE A 170 -16.12 19.45 -8.27
C ILE A 170 -15.95 20.18 -6.93
N PRO A 171 -14.99 21.11 -6.80
CA PRO A 171 -14.89 21.95 -5.62
C PRO A 171 -16.21 22.71 -5.47
N ILE A 172 -16.78 22.77 -4.26
CA ILE A 172 -17.98 23.57 -3.96
C ILE A 172 -17.82 25.03 -4.43
N THR A 173 -16.59 25.54 -4.47
CA THR A 173 -16.22 26.86 -4.98
C THR A 173 -16.47 27.08 -6.48
N LEU A 174 -16.64 26.01 -7.28
CA LEU A 174 -17.00 26.09 -8.70
C LEU A 174 -18.51 25.92 -8.96
N ILE A 175 -19.30 25.49 -7.96
CA ILE A 175 -20.76 25.37 -8.07
C ILE A 175 -21.45 26.74 -7.93
N GLU A 176 -20.85 27.70 -7.21
CA GLU A 176 -21.43 29.03 -6.97
C GLU A 176 -21.30 30.03 -8.13
N GLN A 177 -20.59 29.70 -9.22
CA GLN A 177 -20.38 30.63 -10.34
C GLN A 177 -21.32 30.43 -11.55
N SER A 178 -22.23 29.45 -11.51
CA SER A 178 -23.16 29.19 -12.62
C SER A 178 -24.63 29.55 -12.35
N ALA A 179 -24.92 30.29 -11.28
CA ALA A 179 -26.27 30.84 -11.09
C ALA A 179 -26.49 32.01 -12.06
N PRO A 180 -27.46 31.94 -12.99
CA PRO A 180 -27.77 33.09 -13.84
C PRO A 180 -28.32 34.24 -12.99
N PRO A 181 -27.98 35.51 -13.30
CA PRO A 181 -28.57 36.64 -12.60
C PRO A 181 -30.10 36.59 -12.79
N GLY A 182 -30.83 36.59 -11.67
CA GLY A 182 -32.29 36.66 -11.66
C GLY A 182 -32.81 37.87 -12.44
N PRO A 183 -34.08 37.85 -12.87
CA PRO A 183 -34.61 38.87 -13.77
C PRO A 183 -34.57 40.25 -13.11
N VAL A 184 -33.99 41.22 -13.82
CA VAL A 184 -34.09 42.64 -13.50
C VAL A 184 -35.49 43.09 -13.87
N THR A 185 -36.32 43.38 -12.86
CA THR A 185 -37.61 44.04 -13.06
C THR A 185 -37.40 45.56 -13.02
N VAL A 186 -37.79 46.24 -14.09
CA VAL A 186 -37.93 47.71 -14.19
C VAL A 186 -39.22 48.15 -13.51
#